data_AF-A0A7G6A7I7-F1
#
_entry.id   AF-A0A7G6A7I7-F1
#
_cell.length_a   1.000
_cell.length_b   1.000
_cell.length_c   1.000
_cell.angle_alpha   90.00
_cell.angle_beta   90.00
_cell.angle_gamma   90.00
#
_symmetry.space_group_name_H-M   'P 1'
#
loop_
_entity.id
_entity.type
_entity.pdbx_description
1 polymer ?
#
loop_
_entity_poly.entity_id
_entity_poly.type
_entity_poly.pdbx_seq_one_letter_code
_entity_poly.pdbx_strand_id
1 'polypeptide(L)'
;MPRAKNQRTRVQKTVMLDTNLWRYLSDFGGFERVMSVAQENRVAISVAPGTVFEIRELKDDATRKAMLRLAADPRLNRLMPEAYSEAEDFKSEVRRLRPKWLRENPNMKEVNRLKYSWTRVKGGFWERARLDIAPPVTDESMRGATEVDAARREAIALREIVKTQYKPQEAEIPLTSVYYAPPDDSWAHPVEYWRAGACYIWTSELMYYTSPYREWIDGEVDHIEMLWDSQSFKSFWYYEVKAENMKRQWLRGAFEYLQRWYKVTSGTPGDSLLASHLAEVDSVLSADKNFVRFAERCHKEAPFKTATAIKIAAGAATADEICAALNDIGKASLSD
;
A
#
# COMPACT_ATOMS: atom_id res chain seq x y z
N MET A 1 45.50 21.77 -9.85
CA MET A 1 45.04 20.48 -9.31
C MET A 1 43.52 20.47 -9.29
N PRO A 2 42.83 19.71 -10.15
CA PRO A 2 41.38 19.58 -10.07
C PRO A 2 41.01 18.54 -9.01
N ARG A 3 40.23 18.96 -8.02
CA ARG A 3 39.60 18.09 -7.01
C ARG A 3 38.63 17.13 -7.69
N ALA A 4 38.81 15.84 -7.46
CA ALA A 4 37.91 14.79 -7.87
C ALA A 4 36.49 15.04 -7.31
N LYS A 5 35.55 15.40 -8.19
CA LYS A 5 34.12 15.22 -7.96
C LYS A 5 33.78 13.81 -8.40
N ASN A 6 33.66 12.89 -7.44
CA ASN A 6 32.97 11.61 -7.61
C ASN A 6 32.64 11.04 -6.23
N GLN A 7 31.75 11.72 -5.49
CA GLN A 7 30.94 11.03 -4.49
C GLN A 7 29.69 10.54 -5.22
N ARG A 8 29.68 9.25 -5.59
CA ARG A 8 28.44 8.55 -5.92
C ARG A 8 27.50 8.75 -4.73
N THR A 9 26.39 9.46 -4.93
CA THR A 9 25.32 9.57 -3.95
C THR A 9 24.79 8.17 -3.71
N ARG A 10 25.19 7.57 -2.59
CA ARG A 10 24.80 6.22 -2.21
C ARG A 10 23.30 6.20 -1.94
N VAL A 11 22.58 5.27 -2.57
CA VAL A 11 21.13 5.14 -2.42
C VAL A 11 20.82 4.81 -0.97
N GLN A 12 20.02 5.67 -0.33
CA GLN A 12 19.54 5.46 1.04
C GLN A 12 18.51 4.33 1.02
N LYS A 13 18.70 3.26 1.81
CA LYS A 13 17.69 2.20 1.93
C LYS A 13 16.45 2.72 2.63
N THR A 14 15.29 2.24 2.22
CA THR A 14 14.00 2.62 2.80
C THR A 14 13.35 1.43 3.52
N VAL A 15 12.90 1.64 4.74
CA VAL A 15 12.29 0.61 5.59
C VAL A 15 10.94 1.08 6.08
N MET A 16 9.89 0.29 5.89
CA MET A 16 8.55 0.58 6.42
C MET A 16 8.30 -0.21 7.71
N LEU A 17 7.62 0.42 8.68
CA LEU A 17 7.15 -0.26 9.89
C LEU A 17 5.66 -0.56 9.78
N ASP A 18 5.27 -1.80 10.06
CA ASP A 18 3.88 -2.19 10.24
C ASP A 18 3.23 -1.48 11.45
N THR A 19 1.92 -1.25 11.41
CA THR A 19 1.12 -0.57 12.44
C THR A 19 1.34 -1.14 13.84
N ASN A 20 1.51 -2.47 13.97
CA ASN A 20 1.75 -3.09 15.28
C ASN A 20 3.06 -2.63 15.94
N LEU A 21 4.10 -2.31 15.17
CA LEU A 21 5.38 -1.87 15.72
C LEU A 21 5.30 -0.46 16.29
N TRP A 22 4.51 0.42 15.67
CA TRP A 22 4.24 1.76 16.20
C TRP A 22 3.61 1.71 17.59
N ARG A 23 2.75 0.71 17.84
CA ARG A 23 2.14 0.52 19.15
C ARG A 23 3.19 0.14 20.19
N TYR A 24 4.06 -0.82 19.88
CA TYR A 24 5.12 -1.22 20.81
C TYR A 24 6.14 -0.09 21.08
N LEU A 25 6.49 0.70 20.06
CA LEU A 25 7.36 1.88 20.24
C LEU A 25 6.69 2.97 21.09
N SER A 26 5.36 3.08 21.04
CA SER A 26 4.59 3.98 21.91
C SER A 26 4.54 3.45 23.35
N ASP A 27 4.20 2.17 23.53
CA ASP A 27 3.97 1.56 24.85
C ASP A 27 5.27 1.38 25.65
N PHE A 28 6.37 1.00 24.99
CA PHE A 28 7.66 0.69 25.63
C PHE A 28 8.73 1.76 25.39
N GLY A 29 8.43 2.80 24.61
CA GLY A 29 9.41 3.79 24.20
C GLY A 29 10.43 3.25 23.19
N GLY A 30 11.51 3.99 22.99
CA GLY A 30 12.63 3.59 22.12
C GLY A 30 12.61 4.20 20.71
N PHE A 31 11.58 4.98 20.36
CA PHE A 31 11.50 5.67 19.07
C PHE A 31 12.73 6.55 18.77
N GLU A 32 13.17 7.37 19.74
CA GLU A 32 14.36 8.22 19.56
C GLU A 32 15.62 7.41 19.25
N ARG A 33 15.82 6.29 19.95
CA ARG A 33 16.94 5.40 19.72
C ARG A 33 16.87 4.75 18.34
N VAL A 34 15.69 4.29 17.93
CA VAL A 34 15.44 3.75 16.58
C VAL A 34 15.78 4.79 15.50
N MET A 35 15.35 6.04 15.69
CA MET A 35 15.66 7.13 14.76
C MET A 35 17.15 7.46 14.71
N SER A 36 17.85 7.47 15.86
CA SER A 36 19.31 7.66 15.90
C SER A 36 20.04 6.55 15.15
N VAL A 37 19.70 5.28 15.40
CA VAL A 37 20.32 4.14 14.72
C VAL A 37 20.02 4.16 13.21
N ALA A 38 18.80 4.52 12.80
CA ALA A 38 18.45 4.68 11.39
C ALA A 38 19.31 5.76 10.72
N GLN A 39 19.50 6.91 11.38
CA GLN A 39 20.33 7.99 10.87
C GLN A 39 21.80 7.60 10.74
N GLU A 40 22.37 6.95 11.77
CA GLU A 40 23.76 6.44 11.77
C GLU A 40 24.00 5.45 10.62
N ASN A 41 23.03 4.60 10.34
CA ASN A 41 23.09 3.59 9.28
C ASN A 41 22.64 4.11 7.91
N ARG A 42 22.24 5.38 7.79
CA ARG A 42 21.68 5.97 6.57
C ARG A 42 20.51 5.14 6.00
N VAL A 43 19.59 4.77 6.88
CA VAL A 43 18.33 4.10 6.54
C VAL A 43 17.19 5.09 6.76
N ALA A 44 16.30 5.24 5.79
CA ALA A 44 15.10 6.06 5.95
C ALA A 44 13.95 5.18 6.46
N ILE A 45 13.39 5.53 7.61
CA ILE A 45 12.16 4.91 8.09
C ILE A 45 10.97 5.57 7.41
N SER A 46 10.17 4.78 6.71
CA SER A 46 9.00 5.21 5.95
C SER A 46 7.72 4.89 6.71
N VAL A 47 6.73 5.77 6.55
CA VAL A 47 5.39 5.60 7.11
C VAL A 47 4.33 5.71 6.02
N ALA A 48 3.44 4.73 5.99
CA ALA A 48 2.29 4.71 5.09
C ALA A 48 1.12 5.51 5.67
N PRO A 49 0.33 6.22 4.83
CA PRO A 49 -0.91 6.85 5.28
C PRO A 49 -1.90 5.87 5.91
N GLY A 50 -2.00 4.62 5.41
CA GLY A 50 -2.78 3.55 6.04
C GLY A 50 -2.52 3.40 7.55
N THR A 51 -1.25 3.47 7.98
CA THR A 51 -0.88 3.42 9.40
C THR A 51 -1.54 4.55 10.20
N VAL A 52 -1.58 5.76 9.67
CA VAL A 52 -2.20 6.92 10.34
C VAL A 52 -3.72 6.73 10.46
N PHE A 53 -4.36 6.19 9.42
CA PHE A 53 -5.79 5.90 9.46
C PHE A 53 -6.12 4.82 10.49
N GLU A 54 -5.35 3.73 10.52
CA GLU A 54 -5.54 2.66 11.53
C GLU A 54 -5.35 3.16 12.96
N ILE A 55 -4.34 4.01 13.20
CA ILE A 55 -4.11 4.61 14.53
C ILE A 55 -5.32 5.47 14.94
N ARG A 56 -5.92 6.21 14.00
CA ARG A 56 -7.08 7.07 14.28
C ARG A 56 -8.31 6.31 14.75
N GLU A 57 -8.48 5.06 14.32
CA GLU A 57 -9.57 4.19 14.76
C GLU A 57 -9.42 3.68 16.21
N LEU A 58 -8.28 3.95 16.87
CA LEU A 58 -8.09 3.61 18.27
C LEU A 58 -9.00 4.44 19.19
N LYS A 59 -9.79 3.73 19.99
CA LYS A 59 -10.71 4.33 20.98
C LYS A 59 -9.98 4.99 22.15
N ASP A 60 -8.79 4.50 22.51
CA ASP A 60 -8.03 5.09 23.60
C ASP A 60 -7.30 6.35 23.15
N ASP A 61 -7.78 7.50 23.62
CA ASP A 61 -7.28 8.83 23.25
C ASP A 61 -5.80 9.04 23.55
N ALA A 62 -5.32 8.54 24.69
CA ALA A 62 -3.94 8.71 25.10
C ALA A 62 -2.99 7.94 24.19
N THR A 63 -3.28 6.65 23.96
CA THR A 63 -2.54 5.77 23.06
C THR A 63 -2.60 6.29 21.63
N ARG A 64 -3.78 6.67 21.13
CA ARG A 64 -3.96 7.24 19.79
C ARG A 64 -3.07 8.47 19.59
N LYS A 65 -3.13 9.45 20.49
CA LYS A 65 -2.33 10.69 20.40
C LYS A 65 -0.83 10.43 20.50
N ALA A 66 -0.42 9.49 21.35
CA ALA A 66 0.99 9.09 21.46
C ALA A 66 1.49 8.46 20.16
N MET A 67 0.77 7.47 19.62
CA MET A 67 1.11 6.80 18.38
C MET A 67 1.11 7.76 17.17
N LEU A 68 0.12 8.66 17.06
CA LEU A 68 0.08 9.66 15.98
C LEU A 68 1.28 10.61 16.01
N ARG A 69 1.78 10.98 17.20
CA ARG A 69 2.98 11.81 17.31
C ARG A 69 4.21 11.12 16.77
N LEU A 70 4.34 9.81 17.01
CA LEU A 70 5.45 9.00 16.50
C LEU A 70 5.32 8.78 14.99
N ALA A 71 4.16 8.28 14.53
CA ALA A 71 3.93 7.95 13.13
C ALA A 71 3.95 9.18 12.19
N ALA A 72 3.70 10.38 12.72
CA ALA A 72 3.75 11.63 11.96
C ALA A 72 5.01 12.49 12.23
N ASP A 73 6.05 11.91 12.86
CA ASP A 73 7.31 12.61 13.13
C ASP A 73 7.93 13.14 11.82
N PRO A 74 8.41 14.41 11.78
CA PRO A 74 8.95 15.03 10.58
C PRO A 74 10.26 14.41 10.07
N ARG A 75 10.95 13.59 10.87
CA ARG A 75 12.17 12.87 10.46
C ARG A 75 11.86 11.63 9.62
N LEU A 76 10.62 11.16 9.62
CA LEU A 76 10.20 10.00 8.83
C LEU A 76 10.05 10.36 7.35
N ASN A 77 10.35 9.39 6.49
CA ASN A 77 10.00 9.45 5.08
C ASN A 77 8.49 9.19 4.93
N ARG A 78 7.78 10.16 4.37
CA ARG A 78 6.31 10.14 4.29
C ARG A 78 5.90 9.62 2.93
N LEU A 79 5.26 8.45 2.89
CA LEU A 79 4.74 7.91 1.65
C LEU A 79 3.48 8.68 1.22
N MET A 80 3.22 8.67 -0.09
CA MET A 80 1.96 9.16 -0.64
C MET A 80 0.84 8.14 -0.33
N PRO A 81 -0.45 8.54 -0.37
CA PRO A 81 -1.55 7.59 -0.17
C PRO A 81 -1.56 6.51 -1.26
N GLU A 82 -2.09 5.34 -0.90
CA GLU A 82 -2.18 4.16 -1.76
C GLU A 82 -2.90 4.49 -3.07
N ALA A 83 -4.00 5.24 -2.99
CA ALA A 83 -4.77 5.70 -4.14
C ALA A 83 -3.95 6.59 -5.10
N TYR A 84 -3.03 7.42 -4.59
CA TYR A 84 -2.13 8.21 -5.45
C TYR A 84 -1.20 7.29 -6.23
N SER A 85 -0.52 6.39 -5.53
CA SER A 85 0.49 5.57 -6.15
C SER A 85 -0.10 4.50 -7.08
N GLU A 86 -1.28 3.95 -6.75
CA GLU A 86 -2.08 3.10 -7.64
C GLU A 86 -2.58 3.87 -8.87
N ALA A 87 -2.98 5.14 -8.70
CA ALA A 87 -3.33 6.01 -9.82
C ALA A 87 -2.15 6.35 -10.74
N GLU A 88 -0.93 6.48 -10.21
CA GLU A 88 0.25 6.68 -11.06
C GLU A 88 0.57 5.44 -11.92
N ASP A 89 0.49 4.23 -11.36
CA ASP A 89 0.61 2.97 -12.12
C ASP A 89 -0.44 2.93 -13.24
N PHE A 90 -1.69 3.22 -12.89
CA PHE A 90 -2.81 3.25 -13.83
C PHE A 90 -2.62 4.27 -14.95
N LYS A 91 -2.32 5.53 -14.61
CA LYS A 91 -2.11 6.60 -15.59
C LYS A 91 -0.94 6.28 -16.52
N SER A 92 0.13 5.66 -16.02
CA SER A 92 1.25 5.22 -16.85
C SER A 92 0.79 4.26 -17.94
N GLU A 93 -0.01 3.25 -17.56
CA GLU A 93 -0.52 2.27 -18.51
C GLU A 93 -1.60 2.85 -19.44
N VAL A 94 -2.45 3.77 -18.97
CA VAL A 94 -3.38 4.51 -19.83
C VAL A 94 -2.63 5.29 -20.91
N ARG A 95 -1.58 6.02 -20.55
CA ARG A 95 -0.74 6.74 -21.53
C ARG A 95 -0.14 5.81 -22.58
N ARG A 96 0.22 4.58 -22.19
CA ARG A 96 0.83 3.58 -23.07
C ARG A 96 -0.18 2.86 -23.98
N LEU A 97 -1.30 2.42 -23.42
CA LEU A 97 -2.24 1.49 -24.07
C LEU A 97 -3.50 2.19 -24.59
N ARG A 98 -3.88 3.31 -23.98
CA ARG A 98 -5.16 3.99 -24.19
C ARG A 98 -5.02 5.52 -24.18
N PRO A 99 -4.15 6.09 -25.03
CA PRO A 99 -3.96 7.54 -25.07
C PRO A 99 -5.25 8.31 -25.38
N LYS A 100 -6.23 7.68 -26.05
CA LYS A 100 -7.55 8.27 -26.29
C LYS A 100 -8.35 8.58 -25.03
N TRP A 101 -8.09 7.91 -23.92
CA TRP A 101 -8.77 8.21 -22.64
C TRP A 101 -8.13 9.39 -21.90
N LEU A 102 -7.04 9.95 -22.41
CA LEU A 102 -6.44 11.13 -21.82
C LEU A 102 -7.21 12.38 -22.26
N ARG A 103 -7.39 13.31 -21.32
CA ARG A 103 -7.95 14.62 -21.65
C ARG A 103 -6.99 15.39 -22.54
N GLU A 104 -7.53 16.02 -23.58
CA GLU A 104 -6.78 16.93 -24.45
C GLU A 104 -6.19 18.12 -23.65
N ASN A 105 -6.95 18.62 -22.66
CA ASN A 105 -6.56 19.72 -21.79
C ASN A 105 -6.60 19.30 -20.31
N PRO A 106 -5.51 18.72 -19.77
CA PRO A 106 -5.45 18.29 -18.38
C PRO A 106 -5.63 19.45 -17.39
N ASN A 107 -6.45 19.24 -16.35
CA ASN A 107 -6.63 20.18 -15.25
C ASN A 107 -5.96 19.65 -13.97
N MET A 108 -4.73 20.09 -13.74
CA MET A 108 -3.92 19.62 -12.61
C MET A 108 -4.15 20.42 -11.32
N LYS A 109 -5.08 21.38 -11.28
CA LYS A 109 -5.27 22.26 -10.11
C LYS A 109 -5.57 21.47 -8.84
N GLU A 110 -6.49 20.51 -8.92
CA GLU A 110 -6.92 19.71 -7.78
C GLU A 110 -5.84 18.71 -7.36
N VAL A 111 -5.28 17.96 -8.31
CA VAL A 111 -4.16 17.04 -8.08
C VAL A 111 -2.98 17.75 -7.41
N ASN A 112 -2.62 18.96 -7.87
CA ASN A 112 -1.54 19.74 -7.27
C ASN A 112 -1.89 20.24 -5.87
N ARG A 113 -3.15 20.63 -5.61
CA ARG A 113 -3.64 21.00 -4.28
C ARG A 113 -3.52 19.84 -3.30
N LEU A 114 -3.95 18.65 -3.70
CA LEU A 114 -3.87 17.43 -2.90
C LEU A 114 -2.42 17.04 -2.65
N LYS A 115 -1.60 16.96 -3.70
CA LYS A 115 -0.17 16.66 -3.59
C LYS A 115 0.51 17.61 -2.61
N TYR A 116 0.22 18.91 -2.69
CA TYR A 116 0.75 19.91 -1.77
C TYR A 116 0.30 19.66 -0.32
N SER A 117 -0.96 19.27 -0.09
CA SER A 117 -1.45 18.90 1.25
C SER A 117 -0.69 17.71 1.83
N TRP A 118 -0.33 16.73 1.01
CA TRP A 118 0.42 15.53 1.43
C TRP A 118 1.91 15.80 1.65
N THR A 119 2.55 16.62 0.81
CA THR A 119 4.01 16.82 0.86
C THR A 119 4.45 17.95 1.80
N ARG A 120 3.56 18.87 2.17
CA ARG A 120 3.95 20.05 2.96
C ARG A 120 4.23 19.69 4.42
N VAL A 121 5.30 20.29 4.96
CA VAL A 121 5.72 20.10 6.36
C VAL A 121 4.70 20.70 7.35
N LYS A 122 4.19 21.91 7.08
CA LYS A 122 3.24 22.65 7.93
C LYS A 122 1.89 22.82 7.25
N GLY A 123 0.80 22.67 7.99
CA GLY A 123 -0.58 22.76 7.54
C GLY A 123 -1.03 21.63 6.61
N GLY A 124 -0.17 20.63 6.38
CA GLY A 124 -0.45 19.46 5.55
C GLY A 124 -1.06 18.30 6.33
N PHE A 125 -1.30 17.17 5.64
CA PHE A 125 -1.86 15.94 6.21
C PHE A 125 -1.11 15.49 7.47
N TRP A 126 0.21 15.38 7.37
CA TRP A 126 1.04 14.84 8.45
C TRP A 126 1.07 15.71 9.70
N GLU A 127 1.05 17.05 9.56
CA GLU A 127 0.95 17.91 10.74
C GLU A 127 -0.44 17.79 11.40
N ARG A 128 -1.51 17.73 10.60
CA ARG A 128 -2.86 17.49 11.13
C ARG A 128 -2.96 16.14 11.85
N ALA A 129 -2.37 15.10 11.28
CA ALA A 129 -2.28 13.78 11.90
C ALA A 129 -1.55 13.84 13.25
N ARG A 130 -0.37 14.46 13.30
CA ARG A 130 0.43 14.64 14.52
C ARG A 130 -0.32 15.37 15.64
N LEU A 131 -1.20 16.31 15.26
CA LEU A 131 -2.00 17.11 16.18
C LEU A 131 -3.36 16.47 16.51
N ASP A 132 -3.63 15.26 16.03
CA ASP A 132 -4.94 14.59 16.14
C ASP A 132 -6.11 15.46 15.64
N ILE A 133 -5.85 16.31 14.64
CA ILE A 133 -6.88 17.11 13.97
C ILE A 133 -7.58 16.20 12.97
N ALA A 134 -8.85 15.92 13.22
CA ALA A 134 -9.69 15.13 12.34
C ALA A 134 -9.62 15.69 10.90
N PRO A 135 -9.53 14.82 9.87
CA PRO A 135 -9.69 15.30 8.52
C PRO A 135 -11.09 15.92 8.38
N PRO A 136 -11.29 16.90 7.48
CA PRO A 136 -12.64 17.31 7.15
C PRO A 136 -13.44 16.07 6.74
N VAL A 137 -14.69 15.97 7.21
CA VAL A 137 -15.58 14.88 6.83
C VAL A 137 -15.74 14.96 5.31
N THR A 138 -15.16 13.99 4.62
CA THR A 138 -15.37 13.76 3.19
C THR A 138 -16.36 12.61 3.03
N ASP A 139 -17.03 12.53 1.89
CA ASP A 139 -17.85 11.36 1.56
C ASP A 139 -17.02 10.06 1.60
N GLU A 140 -15.72 10.13 1.33
CA GLU A 140 -14.76 9.04 1.51
C GLU A 140 -14.62 8.61 2.97
N SER A 141 -14.55 9.53 3.94
CA SER A 141 -14.50 9.21 5.38
C SER A 141 -15.78 8.53 5.88
N MET A 142 -16.93 8.86 5.27
CA MET A 142 -18.22 8.23 5.56
C MET A 142 -18.36 6.85 4.88
N ARG A 143 -17.81 6.69 3.66
CA ARG A 143 -17.75 5.41 2.93
C ARG A 143 -16.77 4.43 3.55
N GLY A 144 -15.58 4.87 3.94
CA GLY A 144 -14.52 4.02 4.49
C GLY A 144 -15.00 3.16 5.65
N ALA A 145 -15.81 3.71 6.56
CA ALA A 145 -16.43 2.94 7.64
C ALA A 145 -17.40 1.86 7.13
N THR A 146 -18.24 2.18 6.14
CA THR A 146 -19.23 1.26 5.55
C THR A 146 -18.57 0.17 4.70
N GLU A 147 -17.51 0.51 3.99
CA GLU A 147 -16.76 -0.38 3.09
C GLU A 147 -15.82 -1.29 3.82
N VAL A 148 -15.14 -0.81 4.87
CA VAL A 148 -14.37 -1.69 5.76
C VAL A 148 -15.28 -2.74 6.37
N ASP A 149 -16.50 -2.39 6.78
CA ASP A 149 -17.47 -3.34 7.32
C ASP A 149 -18.10 -4.26 6.26
N ALA A 150 -18.22 -3.81 5.00
CA ALA A 150 -18.64 -4.65 3.88
C ALA A 150 -17.53 -5.64 3.48
N ALA A 151 -16.29 -5.16 3.30
CA ALA A 151 -15.11 -5.97 3.01
C ALA A 151 -14.83 -7.00 4.11
N ARG A 152 -15.04 -6.63 5.39
CA ARG A 152 -15.01 -7.59 6.51
C ARG A 152 -16.04 -8.70 6.37
N ARG A 153 -17.29 -8.34 6.07
CA ARG A 153 -18.37 -9.32 5.87
C ARG A 153 -18.09 -10.24 4.69
N GLU A 154 -17.60 -9.68 3.59
CA GLU A 154 -17.24 -10.44 2.39
C GLU A 154 -16.04 -11.37 2.64
N ALA A 155 -14.99 -10.90 3.33
CA ALA A 155 -13.86 -11.73 3.71
C ALA A 155 -14.25 -12.89 4.64
N ILE A 156 -15.19 -12.66 5.57
CA ILE A 156 -15.75 -13.71 6.42
C ILE A 156 -16.57 -14.71 5.58
N ALA A 157 -17.43 -14.23 4.68
CA ALA A 157 -18.27 -15.08 3.84
C ALA A 157 -17.44 -15.95 2.87
N LEU A 158 -16.47 -15.34 2.18
CA LEU A 158 -15.54 -16.05 1.30
C LEU A 158 -14.75 -17.11 2.06
N ARG A 159 -14.36 -16.85 3.32
CA ARG A 159 -13.68 -17.85 4.15
C ARG A 159 -14.55 -19.06 4.45
N GLU A 160 -15.82 -18.86 4.77
CA GLU A 160 -16.73 -19.99 5.05
C GLU A 160 -16.94 -20.84 3.79
N ILE A 161 -16.95 -20.22 2.60
CA ILE A 161 -16.93 -20.93 1.32
C ILE A 161 -15.60 -21.68 1.12
N VAL A 162 -14.46 -21.02 1.37
CA VAL A 162 -13.12 -21.62 1.23
C VAL A 162 -12.94 -22.83 2.14
N LYS A 163 -13.35 -22.73 3.41
CA LYS A 163 -13.28 -23.85 4.37
C LYS A 163 -14.13 -25.06 3.96
N THR A 164 -15.23 -24.83 3.26
CA THR A 164 -16.22 -25.88 2.94
C THR A 164 -15.99 -26.49 1.56
N GLN A 165 -15.42 -25.74 0.62
CA GLN A 165 -15.29 -26.16 -0.78
C GLN A 165 -13.85 -26.42 -1.25
N TYR A 166 -12.83 -25.84 -0.60
CA TYR A 166 -11.46 -25.82 -1.13
C TYR A 166 -10.46 -26.48 -0.19
N LYS A 167 -9.40 -27.05 -0.76
CA LYS A 167 -8.41 -27.83 0.01
C LYS A 167 -7.22 -26.95 0.44
N PRO A 168 -6.59 -27.21 1.61
CA PRO A 168 -5.43 -26.45 2.08
C PRO A 168 -4.24 -26.38 1.11
N GLN A 169 -4.10 -27.35 0.20
CA GLN A 169 -3.04 -27.35 -0.83
C GLN A 169 -3.15 -26.18 -1.81
N GLU A 170 -4.32 -25.57 -1.95
CA GLU A 170 -4.51 -24.43 -2.83
C GLU A 170 -3.78 -23.19 -2.31
N ALA A 171 -3.52 -23.09 -1.01
CA ALA A 171 -2.69 -22.04 -0.44
C ALA A 171 -1.22 -22.07 -0.94
N GLU A 172 -0.77 -23.16 -1.60
CA GLU A 172 0.58 -23.31 -2.12
C GLU A 172 0.68 -23.05 -3.63
N ILE A 173 -0.44 -22.83 -4.34
CA ILE A 173 -0.43 -22.49 -5.77
C ILE A 173 0.37 -21.21 -5.98
N PRO A 174 1.38 -21.18 -6.86
CA PRO A 174 2.14 -19.97 -7.17
C PRO A 174 1.21 -18.80 -7.52
N LEU A 175 1.46 -17.62 -6.97
CA LEU A 175 0.67 -16.40 -7.15
C LEU A 175 0.51 -16.01 -8.62
N THR A 176 1.52 -16.31 -9.44
CA THR A 176 1.51 -16.12 -10.90
C THR A 176 0.68 -17.16 -11.66
N SER A 177 0.21 -18.20 -10.97
CA SER A 177 -0.60 -19.30 -11.50
C SER A 177 -2.01 -19.34 -10.93
N VAL A 178 -2.42 -18.29 -10.22
CA VAL A 178 -3.81 -18.14 -9.73
C VAL A 178 -4.60 -17.41 -10.81
N TYR A 179 -5.66 -18.06 -11.30
CA TYR A 179 -6.49 -17.53 -12.38
C TYR A 179 -7.94 -17.33 -11.96
N TYR A 180 -8.59 -16.36 -12.61
CA TYR A 180 -10.01 -16.09 -12.56
C TYR A 180 -10.62 -16.41 -13.93
N ALA A 181 -11.73 -17.15 -13.94
CA ALA A 181 -12.53 -17.36 -15.14
C ALA A 181 -13.61 -16.27 -15.21
N PRO A 182 -13.57 -15.36 -16.21
CA PRO A 182 -14.63 -14.38 -16.39
C PRO A 182 -15.99 -15.05 -16.59
N PRO A 183 -17.10 -14.45 -16.10
CA PRO A 183 -18.41 -15.09 -16.08
C PRO A 183 -19.14 -15.11 -17.42
N ASP A 184 -18.58 -14.49 -18.46
CA ASP A 184 -19.21 -14.34 -19.78
C ASP A 184 -18.31 -14.98 -20.85
N ASP A 185 -18.90 -15.78 -21.73
CA ASP A 185 -18.27 -16.50 -22.85
C ASP A 185 -17.56 -15.57 -23.83
N SER A 186 -17.87 -14.26 -23.82
CA SER A 186 -17.16 -13.25 -24.62
C SER A 186 -15.68 -13.09 -24.23
N TRP A 187 -15.26 -13.62 -23.07
CA TRP A 187 -13.91 -13.53 -22.53
C TRP A 187 -13.27 -14.92 -22.42
N ALA A 188 -12.92 -15.47 -23.58
CA ALA A 188 -12.65 -16.90 -23.81
C ALA A 188 -11.52 -17.56 -22.99
N HIS A 189 -10.71 -16.79 -22.25
CA HIS A 189 -9.55 -17.33 -21.53
C HIS A 189 -9.52 -16.86 -20.07
N PRO A 190 -9.19 -17.77 -19.13
CA PRO A 190 -8.87 -17.40 -17.75
C PRO A 190 -7.79 -16.33 -17.71
N VAL A 191 -7.96 -15.37 -16.81
CA VAL A 191 -7.04 -14.24 -16.60
C VAL A 191 -6.38 -14.37 -15.25
N GLU A 192 -5.20 -13.77 -15.06
CA GLU A 192 -4.57 -13.75 -13.74
C GLU A 192 -5.52 -13.13 -12.70
N TYR A 193 -5.57 -13.74 -11.51
CA TYR A 193 -6.55 -13.43 -10.47
C TYR A 193 -6.60 -11.93 -10.10
N TRP A 194 -5.44 -11.28 -9.99
CA TRP A 194 -5.34 -9.86 -9.61
C TRP A 194 -6.03 -8.93 -10.60
N ARG A 195 -6.16 -9.31 -11.88
CA ARG A 195 -6.79 -8.50 -12.93
C ARG A 195 -8.29 -8.36 -12.72
N ALA A 196 -8.93 -9.42 -12.25
CA ALA A 196 -10.36 -9.43 -11.98
C ALA A 196 -10.69 -8.49 -10.82
N GLY A 197 -9.93 -8.59 -9.72
CA GLY A 197 -10.05 -7.69 -8.57
C GLY A 197 -9.79 -6.24 -8.95
N ALA A 198 -8.73 -5.97 -9.70
CA ALA A 198 -8.42 -4.63 -10.17
C ALA A 198 -9.52 -4.06 -11.07
N CYS A 199 -10.02 -4.82 -12.06
CA CYS A 199 -11.12 -4.39 -12.91
C CYS A 199 -12.36 -4.05 -12.08
N TYR A 200 -12.71 -4.89 -11.10
CA TYR A 200 -13.85 -4.66 -10.23
C TYR A 200 -13.69 -3.37 -9.41
N ILE A 201 -12.57 -3.22 -8.69
CA ILE A 201 -12.29 -2.07 -7.83
C ILE A 201 -12.31 -0.78 -8.64
N TRP A 202 -11.63 -0.74 -9.79
CA TRP A 202 -11.60 0.46 -10.62
C TRP A 202 -12.94 0.75 -11.27
N THR A 203 -13.74 -0.26 -11.65
CA THR A 203 -15.12 -0.01 -12.07
C THR A 203 -15.95 0.57 -10.94
N SER A 204 -15.92 -0.02 -9.74
CA SER A 204 -16.76 0.43 -8.63
C SER A 204 -16.38 1.81 -8.13
N GLU A 205 -15.09 2.08 -7.96
CA GLU A 205 -14.58 3.32 -7.42
C GLU A 205 -14.85 4.52 -8.33
N LEU A 206 -14.67 4.35 -9.64
CA LEU A 206 -14.84 5.45 -10.58
C LEU A 206 -16.30 5.88 -10.78
N MET A 207 -17.27 5.06 -10.35
CA MET A 207 -18.68 5.44 -10.34
C MET A 207 -19.01 6.52 -9.30
N TYR A 208 -18.17 6.67 -8.26
CA TYR A 208 -18.40 7.63 -7.18
C TYR A 208 -17.50 8.84 -7.35
N TYR A 209 -18.09 10.02 -7.50
CA TYR A 209 -17.35 11.28 -7.64
C TYR A 209 -16.33 11.52 -6.52
N THR A 210 -16.62 11.06 -5.32
CA THR A 210 -15.78 11.22 -4.12
C THR A 210 -14.82 10.07 -3.86
N SER A 211 -14.60 9.20 -4.84
CA SER A 211 -13.56 8.18 -4.75
C SER A 211 -12.17 8.81 -4.66
N PRO A 212 -11.29 8.32 -3.77
CA PRO A 212 -9.90 8.78 -3.71
C PRO A 212 -9.14 8.56 -5.02
N TYR A 213 -9.50 7.55 -5.81
CA TYR A 213 -8.84 7.33 -7.11
C TYR A 213 -9.16 8.46 -8.09
N ARG A 214 -10.41 8.93 -8.10
CA ARG A 214 -10.84 10.02 -8.99
C ARG A 214 -10.14 11.34 -8.68
N GLU A 215 -9.88 11.60 -7.40
CA GLU A 215 -9.10 12.77 -6.98
C GLU A 215 -7.72 12.84 -7.67
N TRP A 216 -7.13 11.69 -7.99
CA TRP A 216 -5.79 11.57 -8.58
C TRP A 216 -5.77 11.36 -10.11
N ILE A 217 -6.88 10.89 -10.71
CA ILE A 217 -6.94 10.63 -12.16
C ILE A 217 -7.75 11.66 -12.95
N ASP A 218 -8.78 12.29 -12.36
CA ASP A 218 -9.75 13.11 -13.12
C ASP A 218 -9.11 14.32 -13.80
N GLY A 219 -7.97 14.79 -13.30
CA GLY A 219 -7.21 15.87 -13.91
C GLY A 219 -6.60 15.52 -15.27
N GLU A 220 -6.31 14.24 -15.53
CA GLU A 220 -5.59 13.78 -16.73
C GLU A 220 -6.39 12.77 -17.57
N VAL A 221 -7.24 11.97 -16.94
CA VAL A 221 -8.01 10.89 -17.56
C VAL A 221 -9.48 11.31 -17.68
N ASP A 222 -10.05 11.13 -18.87
CA ASP A 222 -11.49 11.20 -19.06
C ASP A 222 -12.14 9.87 -18.63
N HIS A 223 -12.41 9.75 -17.32
CA HIS A 223 -13.00 8.53 -16.77
C HIS A 223 -14.41 8.27 -17.31
N ILE A 224 -15.14 9.31 -17.77
CA ILE A 224 -16.47 9.13 -18.36
C ILE A 224 -16.30 8.42 -19.69
N GLU A 225 -15.50 8.95 -20.61
CA GLU A 225 -15.24 8.31 -21.90
C GLU A 225 -14.73 6.88 -21.72
N MET A 226 -13.82 6.68 -20.76
CA MET A 226 -13.27 5.37 -20.43
C MET A 226 -14.32 4.37 -19.94
N LEU A 227 -15.23 4.76 -19.04
CA LEU A 227 -16.28 3.87 -18.52
C LEU A 227 -17.39 3.61 -19.55
N TRP A 228 -17.66 4.57 -20.43
CA TRP A 228 -18.57 4.38 -21.56
C TRP A 228 -18.05 3.32 -22.54
N ASP A 229 -16.73 3.28 -22.77
CA ASP A 229 -16.06 2.22 -23.54
C ASP A 229 -15.77 0.99 -22.66
N SER A 230 -16.82 0.43 -22.06
CA SER A 230 -16.72 -0.67 -21.07
C SER A 230 -15.99 -1.92 -21.59
N GLN A 231 -16.10 -2.21 -22.89
CA GLN A 231 -15.40 -3.34 -23.51
C GLN A 231 -13.89 -3.09 -23.55
N SER A 232 -13.47 -1.89 -23.97
CA SER A 232 -12.06 -1.51 -23.99
C SER A 232 -11.48 -1.42 -22.57
N PHE A 233 -12.28 -0.97 -21.60
CA PHE A 233 -11.90 -0.94 -20.19
C PHE A 233 -11.68 -2.33 -19.60
N LYS A 234 -12.58 -3.29 -19.87
CA LYS A 234 -12.39 -4.68 -19.47
C LYS A 234 -11.19 -5.32 -20.16
N SER A 235 -11.03 -5.11 -21.47
CA SER A 235 -9.88 -5.63 -22.24
C SER A 235 -8.55 -5.12 -21.68
N PHE A 236 -8.49 -3.82 -21.35
CA PHE A 236 -7.33 -3.19 -20.73
C PHE A 236 -6.87 -3.96 -19.48
N TRP A 237 -7.79 -4.21 -18.54
CA TRP A 237 -7.47 -4.94 -17.31
C TRP A 237 -7.19 -6.42 -17.52
N TYR A 238 -8.06 -7.10 -18.27
CA TYR A 238 -8.03 -8.55 -18.39
C TYR A 238 -6.86 -9.08 -19.22
N TYR A 239 -6.39 -8.34 -20.24
CA TYR A 239 -5.43 -8.89 -21.20
C TYR A 239 -4.21 -8.03 -21.48
N GLU A 240 -4.26 -6.71 -21.26
CA GLU A 240 -3.27 -5.82 -21.87
C GLU A 240 -2.26 -5.23 -20.89
N VAL A 241 -2.71 -4.88 -19.69
CA VAL A 241 -1.81 -4.40 -18.64
C VAL A 241 -0.87 -5.51 -18.19
N LYS A 242 0.32 -5.15 -17.72
CA LYS A 242 1.30 -6.12 -17.20
C LYS A 242 1.51 -5.92 -15.71
N ALA A 243 1.73 -7.03 -14.99
CA ALA A 243 1.99 -7.01 -13.55
C ALA A 243 3.19 -6.10 -13.18
N GLU A 244 4.24 -6.09 -14.01
CA GLU A 244 5.42 -5.21 -13.85
C GLU A 244 5.10 -3.71 -13.83
N ASN A 245 4.01 -3.31 -14.50
CA ASN A 245 3.54 -1.93 -14.61
C ASN A 245 2.37 -1.63 -13.67
N MET A 246 1.70 -2.67 -13.15
CA MET A 246 0.56 -2.60 -12.23
C MET A 246 0.94 -3.19 -10.87
N LYS A 247 2.12 -2.80 -10.35
CA LYS A 247 2.76 -3.44 -9.19
C LYS A 247 1.84 -3.49 -7.98
N ARG A 248 1.14 -2.38 -7.70
CA ARG A 248 0.28 -2.24 -6.52
C ARG A 248 -1.00 -3.05 -6.64
N GLN A 249 -1.60 -3.11 -7.84
CA GLN A 249 -2.76 -3.98 -8.09
C GLN A 249 -2.39 -5.46 -8.00
N TRP A 250 -1.20 -5.84 -8.49
CA TRP A 250 -0.70 -7.19 -8.32
C TRP A 250 -0.49 -7.54 -6.84
N LEU A 251 0.15 -6.66 -6.08
CA LEU A 251 0.37 -6.84 -4.63
C LEU A 251 -0.94 -6.95 -3.85
N ARG A 252 -1.91 -6.07 -4.13
CA ARG A 252 -3.25 -6.12 -3.55
C ARG A 252 -3.92 -7.47 -3.83
N GLY A 253 -3.99 -7.88 -5.10
CA GLY A 253 -4.59 -9.16 -5.48
C GLY A 253 -3.89 -10.37 -4.85
N ALA A 254 -2.56 -10.32 -4.74
CA ALA A 254 -1.78 -11.36 -4.07
C ALA A 254 -2.10 -11.43 -2.56
N PHE A 255 -2.14 -10.29 -1.86
CA PHE A 255 -2.50 -10.26 -0.44
C PHE A 255 -3.93 -10.73 -0.20
N GLU A 256 -4.90 -10.27 -1.00
CA GLU A 256 -6.29 -10.73 -0.93
C GLU A 256 -6.40 -12.24 -1.12
N TYR A 257 -5.67 -12.80 -2.10
CA TYR A 257 -5.64 -14.25 -2.31
C TYR A 257 -5.05 -14.98 -1.11
N LEU A 258 -3.90 -14.53 -0.60
CA LEU A 258 -3.22 -15.18 0.52
C LEU A 258 -4.06 -15.15 1.78
N GLN A 259 -4.66 -14.01 2.11
CA GLN A 259 -5.47 -13.84 3.32
C GLN A 259 -6.68 -14.77 3.38
N ARG A 260 -7.25 -15.19 2.24
CA ARG A 260 -8.38 -16.15 2.19
C ARG A 260 -8.05 -17.49 2.86
N TRP A 261 -6.78 -17.88 2.88
CA TRP A 261 -6.32 -19.17 3.41
C TRP A 261 -5.93 -19.13 4.89
N TYR A 262 -5.83 -17.93 5.49
CA TYR A 262 -5.41 -17.76 6.88
C TYR A 262 -6.52 -17.14 7.72
N LYS A 263 -6.35 -17.19 9.04
CA LYS A 263 -7.33 -16.60 9.96
C LYS A 263 -7.34 -15.09 9.80
N VAL A 264 -8.37 -14.58 9.13
CA VAL A 264 -8.74 -13.16 9.10
C VAL A 264 -8.86 -12.64 10.54
N THR A 265 -8.11 -11.60 10.87
CA THR A 265 -8.23 -10.83 12.11
C THR A 265 -8.88 -9.49 11.81
N SER A 266 -9.14 -8.67 12.82
CA SER A 266 -9.76 -7.34 12.62
C SER A 266 -8.92 -6.37 11.75
N GLY A 267 -7.64 -6.67 11.48
CA GLY A 267 -6.71 -5.85 10.68
C GLY A 267 -6.65 -6.18 9.18
N THR A 268 -7.31 -7.24 8.72
CA THR A 268 -7.16 -7.78 7.35
C THR A 268 -7.40 -6.80 6.19
N PRO A 269 -8.37 -5.85 6.24
CA PRO A 269 -8.50 -4.83 5.20
C PRO A 269 -7.34 -3.83 5.15
N GLY A 270 -6.68 -3.57 6.29
CA GLY A 270 -5.54 -2.65 6.42
C GLY A 270 -4.23 -3.23 5.88
N ASP A 271 -4.03 -4.54 6.06
CA ASP A 271 -2.88 -5.27 5.52
C ASP A 271 -2.75 -5.14 3.99
N SER A 272 -3.88 -5.16 3.26
CA SER A 272 -3.90 -4.99 1.80
C SER A 272 -3.57 -3.56 1.36
N LEU A 273 -3.88 -2.55 2.19
CA LEU A 273 -3.47 -1.16 1.95
C LEU A 273 -1.97 -0.99 2.20
N LEU A 274 -1.45 -1.53 3.30
CA LEU A 274 -0.01 -1.53 3.58
C LEU A 274 0.79 -2.30 2.50
N ALA A 275 0.22 -3.37 1.93
CA ALA A 275 0.84 -4.15 0.89
C ALA A 275 1.16 -3.33 -0.37
N SER A 276 0.34 -2.34 -0.73
CA SER A 276 0.60 -1.46 -1.89
C SER A 276 1.94 -0.72 -1.80
N HIS A 277 2.43 -0.45 -0.58
CA HIS A 277 3.71 0.24 -0.37
C HIS A 277 4.93 -0.68 -0.44
N LEU A 278 4.76 -2.00 -0.54
CA LEU A 278 5.88 -2.94 -0.67
C LEU A 278 6.65 -2.75 -1.99
N ALA A 279 6.07 -2.07 -2.98
CA ALA A 279 6.76 -1.68 -4.21
C ALA A 279 7.63 -0.42 -4.07
N GLU A 280 7.50 0.33 -2.96
CA GLU A 280 8.15 1.63 -2.75
C GLU A 280 9.29 1.59 -1.73
N VAL A 281 9.40 0.48 -0.98
CA VAL A 281 10.41 0.32 0.08
C VAL A 281 11.31 -0.89 -0.15
N ASP A 282 12.52 -0.86 0.39
CA ASP A 282 13.46 -1.99 0.30
C ASP A 282 13.13 -3.09 1.30
N SER A 283 12.64 -2.73 2.49
CA SER A 283 12.25 -3.70 3.51
C SER A 283 11.03 -3.27 4.31
N VAL A 284 10.31 -4.25 4.86
CA VAL A 284 9.23 -4.05 5.82
C VAL A 284 9.51 -4.81 7.11
N LEU A 285 9.26 -4.17 8.25
CA LEU A 285 9.41 -4.74 9.59
C LEU A 285 8.01 -4.97 10.17
N SER A 286 7.75 -6.16 10.70
CA SER A 286 6.46 -6.49 11.31
C SER A 286 6.60 -7.54 12.41
N ALA A 287 5.75 -7.44 13.45
CA ALA A 287 5.59 -8.50 14.44
C ALA A 287 4.54 -9.56 14.05
N ASP A 288 3.73 -9.30 13.02
CA ASP A 288 2.76 -10.27 12.52
C ASP A 288 3.43 -11.27 11.57
N LYS A 289 3.50 -12.52 12.03
CA LYS A 289 4.06 -13.64 11.26
C LYS A 289 3.34 -13.90 9.94
N ASN A 290 2.04 -13.62 9.85
CA ASN A 290 1.27 -13.84 8.62
C ASN A 290 1.59 -12.75 7.61
N PHE A 291 1.63 -11.49 8.04
CA PHE A 291 2.04 -10.37 7.19
C PHE A 291 3.46 -10.61 6.64
N VAL A 292 4.43 -10.94 7.50
CA VAL A 292 5.81 -11.26 7.07
C VAL A 292 5.82 -12.41 6.06
N ARG A 293 5.06 -13.47 6.31
CA ARG A 293 4.96 -14.62 5.40
C ARG A 293 4.40 -14.21 4.03
N PHE A 294 3.39 -13.35 3.99
CA PHE A 294 2.77 -12.90 2.74
C PHE A 294 3.71 -11.99 1.97
N ALA A 295 4.33 -11.02 2.65
CA ALA A 295 5.30 -10.12 2.04
C ALA A 295 6.52 -10.87 1.48
N GLU A 296 7.06 -11.85 2.21
CA GLU A 296 8.15 -12.72 1.71
C GLU A 296 7.73 -13.53 0.48
N ARG A 297 6.49 -14.01 0.44
CA ARG A 297 5.98 -14.75 -0.71
C ARG A 297 5.84 -13.84 -1.93
N CYS A 298 5.27 -12.65 -1.75
CA CYS A 298 5.21 -11.63 -2.79
C CYS A 298 6.62 -11.28 -3.28
N HIS A 299 7.61 -11.13 -2.39
CA HIS A 299 9.00 -10.86 -2.78
C HIS A 299 9.62 -11.94 -3.66
N LYS A 300 9.29 -13.22 -3.42
CA LYS A 300 9.82 -14.35 -4.20
C LYS A 300 9.13 -14.54 -5.54
N GLU A 301 7.84 -14.23 -5.62
CA GLU A 301 6.99 -14.60 -6.76
C GLU A 301 6.58 -13.41 -7.64
N ALA A 302 6.73 -12.17 -7.16
CA ALA A 302 6.40 -10.99 -7.94
C ALA A 302 7.32 -10.87 -9.17
N PRO A 303 6.79 -10.46 -10.34
CA PRO A 303 7.60 -10.21 -11.53
C PRO A 303 8.41 -8.90 -11.46
N PHE A 304 8.46 -8.26 -10.30
CA PHE A 304 9.15 -7.00 -10.05
C PHE A 304 9.75 -7.00 -8.65
N LYS A 305 10.74 -6.13 -8.41
CA LYS A 305 11.33 -5.97 -7.08
C LYS A 305 10.27 -5.46 -6.09
N THR A 306 10.16 -6.12 -4.95
CA THR A 306 9.38 -5.68 -3.79
C THR A 306 10.23 -5.72 -2.52
N ALA A 307 9.72 -5.15 -1.45
CA ALA A 307 10.34 -5.19 -0.14
C ALA A 307 10.59 -6.62 0.35
N THR A 308 11.73 -6.84 1.02
CA THR A 308 11.96 -8.02 1.87
C THR A 308 11.26 -7.82 3.23
N ALA A 309 10.78 -8.88 3.86
CA ALA A 309 10.11 -8.76 5.15
C ALA A 309 10.96 -9.34 6.30
N ILE A 310 11.08 -8.56 7.36
CA ILE A 310 11.86 -8.90 8.55
C ILE A 310 10.89 -9.01 9.73
N LYS A 311 10.88 -10.19 10.34
CA LYS A 311 10.08 -10.43 11.55
C LYS A 311 10.76 -9.79 12.76
N ILE A 312 9.98 -9.06 13.53
CA ILE A 312 10.38 -8.40 14.78
C ILE A 312 9.58 -8.96 15.94
N ALA A 313 10.19 -9.14 17.10
CA ALA A 313 9.50 -9.56 18.30
C ALA A 313 8.57 -8.47 18.80
N ALA A 314 7.40 -8.90 19.26
CA ALA A 314 6.42 -8.03 19.91
C ALA A 314 6.86 -7.65 21.32
N GLY A 315 6.37 -6.50 21.80
CA GLY A 315 6.50 -6.08 23.19
C GLY A 315 7.80 -5.31 23.47
N ALA A 316 8.34 -5.44 24.68
CA ALA A 316 9.45 -4.61 25.16
C ALA A 316 10.75 -4.74 24.34
N ALA A 317 10.97 -5.88 23.69
CA ALA A 317 12.16 -6.11 22.85
C ALA A 317 12.08 -5.43 21.46
N THR A 318 10.91 -4.90 21.08
CA THR A 318 10.65 -4.37 19.71
C THR A 318 11.71 -3.35 19.29
N ALA A 319 12.03 -2.39 20.15
CA ALA A 319 12.97 -1.33 19.81
C ALA A 319 14.41 -1.85 19.66
N ASP A 320 14.81 -2.89 20.40
CA ASP A 320 16.15 -3.48 20.27
C ASP A 320 16.28 -4.24 18.94
N GLU A 321 15.25 -5.01 18.58
CA GLU A 321 15.24 -5.77 17.34
C GLU A 321 15.13 -4.89 16.09
N ILE A 322 14.36 -3.79 16.14
CA ILE A 322 14.35 -2.79 15.06
C ILE A 322 15.76 -2.21 14.90
N CYS A 323 16.44 -1.82 15.98
CA CYS A 323 17.80 -1.31 15.90
C CYS A 323 18.77 -2.34 15.32
N ALA A 324 18.67 -3.61 15.69
CA ALA A 324 19.48 -4.69 15.12
C ALA A 324 19.24 -4.82 13.60
N ALA A 325 17.98 -4.86 13.17
CA ALA A 325 17.63 -4.94 11.76
C ALA A 325 18.16 -3.74 10.96
N LEU A 326 18.05 -2.52 11.49
CA LEU A 326 18.57 -1.31 10.84
C LEU A 326 20.09 -1.33 10.68
N ASN A 327 20.83 -1.87 11.67
CA ASN A 327 22.28 -2.05 11.57
C ASN A 327 22.64 -3.04 10.45
N ASP A 328 21.91 -4.15 10.34
CA ASP A 328 22.19 -5.17 9.31
C ASP A 328 21.85 -4.66 7.91
N ILE A 329 20.76 -3.91 7.75
CA ILE A 329 20.39 -3.23 6.49
C ILE A 329 21.45 -2.19 6.11
N GLY A 330 21.93 -1.40 7.08
CA GLY A 330 23.00 -0.42 6.90
C GLY A 330 24.31 -1.04 6.43
N LYS A 331 24.69 -2.18 7.02
CA LYS A 331 25.88 -2.97 6.65
C LYS A 331 25.76 -3.59 5.26
N ALA A 332 24.64 -4.22 4.93
CA ALA A 332 24.42 -4.80 3.59
C ALA A 332 24.55 -3.72 2.50
N SER A 333 24.13 -2.50 2.80
CA SER A 333 24.27 -1.38 1.88
C SER A 333 25.71 -0.92 1.69
N LEU A 334 26.65 -1.28 2.60
CA LEU A 334 28.08 -0.87 2.55
C LEU A 334 28.90 -1.82 1.65
N SER A 335 28.40 -3.04 1.43
CA SER A 335 29.03 -4.07 0.61
C SER A 335 28.64 -4.01 -0.87
N ASP A 336 27.55 -3.32 -1.21
CA ASP A 336 27.12 -3.01 -2.58
C ASP A 336 27.71 -1.68 -3.06
#